data_AF-A0A351Y6W1-F1
#
_entry.id   AF-A0A351Y6W1-F1
#
_cell.length_a   1.000
_cell.length_b   1.000
_cell.length_c   1.000
_cell.angle_alpha   90.00
_cell.angle_beta   90.00
_cell.angle_gamma   90.00
#
_symmetry.space_group_name_H-M   'P 1'
#
loop_
_entity.id
_entity.type
_entity.pdbx_description
1 polymer ?
#
loop_
_entity_poly.entity_id
_entity_poly.type
_entity_poly.pdbx_seq_one_letter_code
_entity_poly.pdbx_strand_id
1 'polypeptide(L)'
;MPECAKPFYLPLQKAILEVGAHPIMEYLPDDVAKHFFEHANDDQIVYYPSHFLHGKVEQMTHVISVIAEADKHELKDIDPKKLAARIHSRKEYKEKRVKKEMDGKMTRTLGLYGTQAMADEVGMSLEEYRNQIIKACYLDYDDPIAERKRTFKNTEEIKNKLNALQIEYVHVV
;
A
#
# COMPACT_ATOMS: atom_id res chain seq x y z
N MET A 1 -6.68 2.84 5.91
CA MET A 1 -7.00 3.89 4.94
C MET A 1 -6.80 5.22 5.63
N PRO A 2 -5.91 6.08 5.13
CA PRO A 2 -5.72 7.44 5.64
C PRO A 2 -6.98 8.30 5.51
N GLU A 3 -7.14 9.29 6.37
CA GLU A 3 -8.29 10.20 6.40
C GLU A 3 -8.34 11.10 5.17
N CYS A 4 -7.20 11.54 4.65
CA CYS A 4 -7.10 12.24 3.38
C CYS A 4 -7.66 11.46 2.17
N ALA A 5 -7.88 10.14 2.31
CA ALA A 5 -8.55 9.30 1.32
C ALA A 5 -10.02 8.96 1.66
N LYS A 6 -10.63 9.62 2.66
CA LYS A 6 -12.01 9.39 3.11
C LYS A 6 -13.04 9.27 1.98
N PRO A 7 -13.01 10.08 0.90
CA PRO A 7 -13.97 9.93 -0.20
C PRO A 7 -13.95 8.55 -0.87
N PHE A 8 -12.83 7.83 -0.80
CA PHE A 8 -12.70 6.48 -1.36
C PHE A 8 -13.22 5.37 -0.44
N TYR A 9 -13.48 5.65 0.84
CA TYR A 9 -13.89 4.64 1.82
C TYR A 9 -15.17 3.90 1.42
N LEU A 10 -16.24 4.65 1.16
CA LEU A 10 -17.56 4.08 0.88
C LEU A 10 -17.61 3.37 -0.47
N PRO A 11 -17.06 3.92 -1.58
CA PRO A 11 -16.95 3.19 -2.84
C PRO A 11 -16.17 1.88 -2.71
N LEU A 12 -15.04 1.88 -1.99
CA LEU A 12 -14.26 0.67 -1.75
C LEU A 12 -15.04 -0.37 -0.94
N GLN A 13 -15.67 0.06 0.16
CA GLN A 13 -16.47 -0.83 0.99
C GLN A 13 -17.64 -1.43 0.20
N LYS A 14 -18.34 -0.62 -0.60
CA LYS A 14 -19.42 -1.08 -1.48
C LYS A 14 -18.93 -2.18 -2.42
N ALA A 15 -17.81 -1.95 -3.12
CA ALA A 15 -17.24 -2.95 -4.02
C ALA A 15 -16.88 -4.28 -3.32
N ILE A 16 -16.38 -4.22 -2.08
CA ILE A 16 -16.08 -5.42 -1.28
C ILE A 16 -17.37 -6.16 -0.86
N LEU A 17 -18.39 -5.42 -0.43
CA LEU A 17 -19.66 -6.00 -0.01
C LEU A 17 -20.45 -6.61 -1.18
N GLU A 18 -20.40 -6.00 -2.36
CA GLU A 18 -21.07 -6.49 -3.57
C GLU A 18 -20.58 -7.87 -4.03
N VAL A 19 -19.32 -8.23 -3.72
CA VAL A 19 -18.78 -9.56 -3.99
C VAL A 19 -18.96 -10.54 -2.82
N GLY A 20 -19.70 -10.16 -1.79
CA GLY A 20 -20.00 -11.00 -0.61
C GLY A 20 -18.84 -11.19 0.36
N ALA A 21 -17.81 -10.35 0.29
CA ALA A 21 -16.67 -10.41 1.21
C ALA A 21 -16.95 -9.65 2.52
N HIS A 22 -16.15 -9.95 3.56
CA HIS A 22 -16.27 -9.34 4.89
C HIS A 22 -15.19 -8.27 5.10
N PRO A 23 -15.50 -6.97 4.94
CA PRO A 23 -14.51 -5.92 5.05
C PRO A 23 -14.02 -5.72 6.50
N ILE A 24 -12.71 -5.81 6.71
CA ILE A 24 -12.03 -5.35 7.93
C ILE A 24 -11.42 -3.99 7.62
N MET A 25 -12.17 -2.92 7.86
CA MET A 25 -11.76 -1.56 7.49
C MET A 25 -10.91 -0.94 8.60
N GLU A 26 -9.73 -0.44 8.25
CA GLU A 26 -8.91 0.39 9.12
C GLU A 26 -8.99 1.82 8.63
N TYR A 27 -9.42 2.75 9.49
CA TYR A 27 -9.44 4.18 9.23
C TYR A 27 -8.45 4.84 10.18
N LEU A 28 -7.56 5.67 9.64
CA LEU A 28 -6.52 6.35 10.40
C LEU A 28 -6.66 7.85 10.16
N PRO A 29 -6.84 8.68 11.21
CA PRO A 29 -6.73 10.12 11.06
C PRO A 29 -5.36 10.51 10.53
N ASP A 30 -5.28 11.66 9.86
CA ASP A 30 -4.01 12.19 9.38
C ASP A 30 -3.19 12.75 10.57
N ASP A 31 -1.88 12.95 10.37
CA ASP A 31 -0.91 13.53 11.34
C ASP A 31 -0.70 12.76 12.68
N VAL A 32 -1.35 11.61 12.84
CA VAL A 32 -1.26 10.80 14.07
C VAL A 32 0.11 10.17 14.27
N ALA A 33 0.89 9.94 13.21
CA ALA A 33 2.19 9.30 13.33
C ALA A 33 3.20 10.28 13.93
N LYS A 34 3.24 11.54 13.47
CA LYS A 34 4.07 12.59 14.07
C LYS A 34 3.74 12.74 15.55
N HIS A 35 2.46 12.92 15.88
CA HIS A 35 2.01 13.08 17.26
C HIS A 35 2.44 11.91 18.15
N PHE A 36 2.32 10.67 17.66
CA PHE A 36 2.78 9.49 18.37
C PHE A 36 4.29 9.55 18.66
N PHE A 37 5.14 9.85 17.68
CA PHE A 37 6.60 9.84 17.87
C PHE A 37 7.14 10.99 18.71
N GLU A 38 6.45 12.13 18.72
CA GLU A 38 6.76 13.27 19.59
C GLU A 38 6.53 12.93 21.08
N HIS A 39 5.52 12.12 21.40
CA HIS A 39 5.08 11.89 22.78
C HIS A 39 5.41 10.51 23.32
N ALA A 40 5.57 9.50 22.47
CA ALA A 40 5.84 8.13 22.91
C ALA A 40 7.26 7.97 23.45
N ASN A 41 7.37 7.23 24.55
CA ASN A 41 8.63 6.75 25.08
C ASN A 41 9.10 5.49 24.33
N ASP A 42 10.34 5.05 24.60
CA ASP A 42 10.96 3.92 23.89
C ASP A 42 10.16 2.62 24.06
N ASP A 43 9.66 2.33 25.27
CA ASP A 43 8.85 1.14 25.57
C ASP A 43 7.55 1.13 24.75
N GLN A 44 6.87 2.27 24.61
CA GLN A 44 5.66 2.43 23.81
C GLN A 44 5.94 2.31 22.31
N ILE A 45 7.08 2.80 21.84
CA ILE A 45 7.50 2.70 20.43
C ILE A 45 7.74 1.23 20.06
N VAL A 46 8.43 0.47 20.92
CA VAL A 46 8.73 -0.94 20.68
C VAL A 46 7.60 -1.89 21.06
N TYR A 47 6.56 -1.42 21.74
CA TYR A 47 5.41 -2.25 22.11
C TYR A 47 4.80 -2.96 20.88
N TYR A 48 4.80 -4.29 20.95
CA TYR A 48 4.29 -5.18 19.92
C TYR A 48 2.99 -5.86 20.39
N PRO A 49 1.81 -5.41 19.92
CA PRO A 49 0.52 -6.02 20.30
C PRO A 49 0.32 -7.35 19.54
N SER A 50 1.08 -8.38 19.92
CA SER A 50 1.20 -9.65 19.21
C SER A 50 -0.14 -10.35 19.00
N HIS A 51 -0.99 -10.44 20.02
CA HIS A 51 -2.29 -11.11 19.93
C HIS A 51 -3.19 -10.48 18.86
N PHE A 52 -3.30 -9.15 18.86
CA PHE A 52 -4.09 -8.42 17.86
C PHE A 52 -3.51 -8.61 16.45
N LEU A 53 -2.20 -8.42 16.29
CA LEU A 53 -1.56 -8.49 14.98
C LEU A 53 -1.60 -9.89 14.40
N HIS A 54 -1.41 -10.93 15.22
CA HIS A 54 -1.47 -12.32 14.77
C HIS A 54 -2.90 -12.74 14.41
N GLY A 55 -3.89 -12.43 15.26
CA GLY A 55 -5.29 -12.72 14.94
C GLY A 55 -5.74 -12.05 13.64
N LYS A 56 -5.28 -10.82 13.39
CA LYS A 56 -5.52 -10.14 12.10
C LYS A 56 -4.90 -10.88 10.93
N VAL A 57 -3.64 -11.34 11.04
CA VAL A 57 -2.98 -12.16 9.99
C VAL A 57 -3.72 -13.46 9.76
N GLU A 58 -4.21 -14.11 10.80
CA GLU A 58 -4.98 -15.35 10.70
C GLU A 58 -6.29 -15.14 9.94
N GLN A 59 -7.04 -14.08 10.25
CA GLN A 59 -8.33 -13.75 9.62
C GLN A 59 -8.21 -13.26 8.17
N MET A 60 -7.22 -12.43 7.83
CA MET A 60 -7.18 -11.77 6.53
C MET A 60 -6.91 -12.77 5.39
N THR A 61 -7.73 -12.75 4.33
CA THR A 61 -7.47 -13.52 3.09
C THR A 61 -7.08 -12.61 1.92
N HIS A 62 -7.39 -11.32 2.02
CA HIS A 62 -7.08 -10.30 1.03
C HIS A 62 -6.70 -9.01 1.76
N VAL A 63 -5.70 -8.28 1.23
CA VAL A 63 -5.31 -6.97 1.77
C VAL A 63 -5.32 -5.93 0.65
N ILE A 64 -6.14 -4.89 0.83
CA ILE A 64 -6.14 -3.71 -0.03
C ILE A 64 -5.47 -2.57 0.73
N SER A 65 -4.31 -2.12 0.25
CA SER A 65 -3.61 -0.98 0.84
C SER A 65 -3.88 0.27 0.00
N VAL A 66 -4.47 1.29 0.60
CA VAL A 66 -4.66 2.60 -0.04
C VAL A 66 -3.52 3.51 0.41
N ILE A 67 -2.70 3.93 -0.55
CA ILE A 67 -1.61 4.88 -0.37
C ILE A 67 -2.19 6.27 -0.61
N ALA A 68 -2.13 7.11 0.42
CA ALA A 68 -2.52 8.51 0.40
C ALA A 68 -1.73 9.20 1.51
N GLU A 69 -1.29 10.43 1.26
CA GLU A 69 -0.52 11.21 2.22
C GLU A 69 -1.13 12.61 2.32
N ALA A 70 -1.43 13.05 3.55
CA ALA A 70 -1.87 14.42 3.82
C ALA A 70 -0.69 15.39 3.95
N ASP A 71 0.47 14.88 4.40
CA ASP A 71 1.74 15.60 4.51
C ASP A 71 2.89 14.66 4.13
N LYS A 72 3.64 15.02 3.08
CA LYS A 72 4.84 14.29 2.62
C LYS A 72 6.01 14.35 3.60
N HIS A 73 5.95 15.28 4.53
CA HIS A 73 7.00 15.60 5.47
C HIS A 73 6.56 15.39 6.93
N GLU A 74 5.45 14.66 7.17
CA GLU A 74 4.88 14.42 8.50
C GLU A 74 5.97 14.01 9.53
N LEU A 75 6.87 13.12 9.12
CA LEU A 75 7.90 12.54 9.99
C LEU A 75 9.31 13.13 9.77
N LYS A 76 9.43 14.25 9.03
CA LYS A 76 10.73 14.83 8.63
C LYS A 76 11.65 15.14 9.81
N ASP A 77 11.09 15.62 10.91
CA ASP A 77 11.85 16.06 12.09
C ASP A 77 11.92 15.00 13.21
N ILE A 78 11.40 13.78 12.95
CA ILE A 78 11.39 12.69 13.93
C ILE A 78 12.74 11.96 13.91
N ASP A 79 13.27 11.63 15.10
CA ASP A 79 14.51 10.86 15.24
C ASP A 79 14.43 9.53 14.45
N PRO A 80 15.32 9.32 13.45
CA PRO A 80 15.36 8.09 12.67
C PRO A 80 15.51 6.81 13.52
N LYS A 81 16.13 6.88 14.71
CA LYS A 81 16.23 5.74 15.63
C LYS A 81 14.88 5.29 16.15
N LYS A 82 13.98 6.22 16.48
CA LYS A 82 12.60 5.91 16.89
C LYS A 82 11.84 5.22 15.76
N LEU A 83 12.00 5.72 14.53
CA LEU A 83 11.40 5.10 13.34
C LEU A 83 11.92 3.68 13.11
N ALA A 84 13.25 3.50 13.18
CA ALA A 84 13.89 2.19 13.03
C ALA A 84 13.44 1.20 14.11
N ALA A 85 13.34 1.64 15.37
CA ALA A 85 12.86 0.82 16.47
C ALA A 85 11.42 0.34 16.23
N ARG A 86 10.54 1.23 15.75
CA ARG A 86 9.15 0.89 15.39
C ARG A 86 9.06 -0.10 14.23
N ILE A 87 9.91 0.05 13.23
CA ILE A 87 9.99 -0.88 12.09
C ILE A 87 10.46 -2.25 12.58
N HIS A 88 11.48 -2.28 13.44
CA HIS A 88 12.02 -3.52 13.98
C HIS A 88 11.01 -4.28 14.84
N SER A 89 10.26 -3.59 15.71
CA SER A 89 9.23 -4.22 16.54
C SER A 89 8.09 -4.85 15.74
N ARG A 90 7.90 -4.43 14.47
CA ARG A 90 6.87 -4.96 13.57
C ARG A 90 7.38 -6.00 12.57
N LYS A 91 8.66 -6.40 12.65
CA LYS A 91 9.29 -7.35 11.72
C LYS A 91 8.52 -8.68 11.67
N GLU A 92 8.19 -9.25 12.82
CA GLU A 92 7.45 -10.53 12.88
C GLU A 92 6.09 -10.47 12.17
N TYR A 93 5.33 -9.38 12.37
CA TYR A 93 4.05 -9.18 11.67
C TYR A 93 4.22 -9.12 10.15
N LYS A 94 5.26 -8.43 9.67
CA LYS A 94 5.59 -8.36 8.23
C LYS A 94 5.94 -9.75 7.68
N GLU A 95 6.79 -10.49 8.38
CA GLU A 95 7.23 -11.84 7.97
C GLU A 95 6.07 -12.83 7.90
N LYS A 96 5.17 -12.84 8.90
CA LYS A 96 3.97 -13.70 8.88
C LYS A 96 3.05 -13.38 7.70
N ARG A 97 2.85 -12.10 7.36
CA ARG A 97 2.06 -11.70 6.18
C ARG A 97 2.71 -12.15 4.88
N VAL A 98 4.02 -11.93 4.72
CA VAL A 98 4.78 -12.36 3.54
C VAL A 98 4.71 -13.87 3.39
N LYS A 99 4.91 -14.63 4.48
CA LYS A 99 4.76 -16.08 4.46
C LYS A 99 3.36 -16.52 4.02
N LYS A 100 2.31 -15.90 4.56
CA LYS A 100 0.92 -16.23 4.19
C LYS A 100 0.63 -15.98 2.70
N GLU A 101 1.18 -14.90 2.16
CA GLU A 101 1.10 -14.57 0.72
C GLU A 101 1.85 -15.59 -0.14
N MET A 102 3.10 -15.92 0.23
CA MET A 102 3.92 -16.93 -0.47
C MET A 102 3.32 -18.32 -0.43
N ASP A 103 2.64 -18.67 0.67
CA ASP A 103 1.90 -19.93 0.81
C ASP A 103 0.57 -19.93 0.00
N GLY A 104 0.25 -18.85 -0.73
CA GLY A 104 -0.97 -18.73 -1.53
C GLY A 104 -2.26 -18.55 -0.71
N LYS A 105 -2.15 -18.30 0.58
CA LYS A 105 -3.29 -18.20 1.53
C LYS A 105 -3.80 -16.77 1.71
N MET A 106 -3.14 -15.79 1.08
CA MET A 106 -3.55 -14.40 1.11
C MET A 106 -3.09 -13.70 -0.17
N THR A 107 -3.92 -12.82 -0.73
CA THR A 107 -3.49 -11.90 -1.79
C THR A 107 -3.38 -10.46 -1.27
N ARG A 108 -2.61 -9.62 -1.96
CA ARG A 108 -2.54 -8.19 -1.68
C ARG A 108 -2.61 -7.36 -2.95
N THR A 109 -3.14 -6.16 -2.82
CA THR A 109 -3.08 -5.12 -3.84
C THR A 109 -2.82 -3.77 -3.19
N LEU A 110 -2.23 -2.84 -3.95
CA LEU A 110 -1.99 -1.47 -3.55
C LEU A 110 -2.66 -0.54 -4.56
N GLY A 111 -3.33 0.49 -4.06
CA GLY A 111 -3.94 1.54 -4.86
C GLY A 111 -3.52 2.91 -4.36
N LEU A 112 -3.25 3.83 -5.28
CA LEU A 112 -2.89 5.21 -4.96
C LEU A 112 -4.15 6.07 -5.00
N TYR A 113 -4.37 6.89 -3.98
CA TYR A 113 -5.40 7.92 -3.98
C TYR A 113 -4.73 9.29 -4.03
N GLY A 114 -4.96 10.03 -5.12
CA GLY A 114 -4.35 11.35 -5.32
C GLY A 114 -4.89 12.40 -4.36
N THR A 115 -4.04 12.86 -3.45
CA THR A 115 -4.28 13.98 -2.53
C THR A 115 -3.60 15.25 -3.04
N GLN A 116 -4.00 16.41 -2.51
CA GLN A 116 -3.39 17.69 -2.86
C GLN A 116 -1.90 17.73 -2.51
N ALA A 117 -1.52 17.29 -1.30
CA ALA A 117 -0.14 17.28 -0.86
C ALA A 117 0.78 16.45 -1.78
N MET A 118 0.28 15.32 -2.31
CA MET A 118 1.02 14.51 -3.27
C MET A 118 1.19 15.19 -4.64
N ALA A 119 0.21 15.99 -5.06
CA ALA A 119 0.27 16.76 -6.30
C ALA A 119 1.24 17.94 -6.18
N ASP A 120 1.18 18.66 -5.05
CA ASP A 120 2.05 19.81 -4.75
C ASP A 120 3.53 19.39 -4.72
N GLU A 121 3.84 18.24 -4.13
CA GLU A 121 5.20 17.69 -4.04
C GLU A 121 5.88 17.53 -5.41
N VAL A 122 5.10 17.24 -6.45
CA VAL A 122 5.60 17.04 -7.82
C VAL A 122 5.29 18.21 -8.76
N GLY A 123 4.79 19.33 -8.20
CA GLY A 123 4.49 20.54 -8.97
C GLY A 123 3.35 20.38 -9.98
N MET A 124 2.36 19.51 -9.69
CA MET A 124 1.19 19.30 -10.53
C MET A 124 -0.07 19.83 -9.85
N SER A 125 -1.08 20.20 -10.65
CA SER A 125 -2.42 20.35 -10.10
C SER A 125 -2.98 19.00 -9.64
N LEU A 126 -3.95 19.02 -8.73
CA LEU A 126 -4.60 17.80 -8.23
C LEU A 126 -5.28 17.00 -9.36
N GLU A 127 -5.84 17.70 -10.34
CA GLU A 127 -6.46 17.07 -11.51
C GLU A 127 -5.43 16.35 -12.37
N GLU A 128 -4.31 17.01 -12.69
CA GLU A 128 -3.22 16.39 -13.46
C GLU A 128 -2.65 15.17 -12.74
N TYR A 129 -2.41 15.27 -11.43
CA TYR A 129 -1.91 14.15 -10.62
C TYR A 129 -2.88 12.97 -10.62
N ARG A 130 -4.17 13.22 -10.41
CA ARG A 130 -5.21 12.17 -10.46
C ARG A 130 -5.35 11.58 -11.87
N ASN A 131 -5.17 12.38 -12.91
CA ASN A 131 -5.18 11.89 -14.28
C ASN A 131 -4.00 10.93 -14.56
N GLN A 132 -2.83 11.15 -13.96
CA GLN A 132 -1.73 10.16 -14.02
C GLN A 132 -2.14 8.83 -13.39
N ILE A 133 -2.84 8.86 -12.24
CA ILE A 133 -3.36 7.64 -11.59
C ILE A 133 -4.39 6.94 -12.48
N ILE A 134 -5.33 7.69 -13.05
CA ILE A 134 -6.36 7.18 -13.97
C ILE A 134 -5.69 6.42 -15.12
N LYS A 135 -4.76 7.07 -15.81
CA LYS A 135 -4.04 6.49 -16.96
C LYS A 135 -3.17 5.28 -16.57
N ALA A 136 -2.43 5.39 -15.47
CA ALA A 136 -1.57 4.30 -14.99
C ALA A 136 -2.38 3.06 -14.57
N CYS A 137 -3.63 3.25 -14.16
CA CYS A 137 -4.57 2.17 -13.83
C CYS A 137 -5.53 1.80 -14.99
N TYR A 138 -5.34 2.37 -16.19
CA TYR A 138 -6.19 2.18 -17.37
C TYR A 138 -7.67 2.54 -17.16
N LEU A 139 -7.96 3.42 -16.20
CA LEU A 139 -9.33 3.80 -15.85
C LEU A 139 -9.97 4.74 -16.89
N ASP A 140 -9.18 5.23 -17.84
CA ASP A 140 -9.59 5.99 -19.02
C ASP A 140 -9.98 5.11 -20.22
N TYR A 141 -9.87 3.78 -20.12
CA TYR A 141 -10.26 2.84 -21.15
C TYR A 141 -11.71 2.37 -20.94
N ASP A 142 -12.41 2.04 -22.03
CA ASP A 142 -13.78 1.50 -21.99
C ASP A 142 -13.86 0.17 -21.19
N ASP A 143 -12.84 -0.69 -21.30
CA ASP A 143 -12.68 -1.90 -20.50
C ASP A 143 -11.27 -1.93 -19.83
N PRO A 144 -11.14 -1.32 -18.64
CA PRO A 144 -9.89 -1.31 -17.88
C PRO A 144 -9.39 -2.71 -17.51
N ILE A 145 -10.29 -3.68 -17.37
CA ILE A 145 -9.95 -5.06 -16.99
C ILE A 145 -9.30 -5.77 -18.19
N ALA A 146 -9.85 -5.59 -19.39
CA ALA A 146 -9.27 -6.14 -20.60
C ALA A 146 -7.88 -5.56 -20.87
N GLU A 147 -7.70 -4.23 -20.76
CA GLU A 147 -6.40 -3.61 -20.98
C GLU A 147 -5.37 -4.06 -19.94
N ARG A 148 -5.76 -4.13 -18.66
CA ARG A 148 -4.90 -4.71 -17.63
C ARG A 148 -4.48 -6.14 -17.97
N LYS A 149 -5.41 -7.02 -18.38
CA LYS A 149 -5.08 -8.41 -18.78
C LYS A 149 -4.11 -8.45 -19.94
N ARG A 150 -4.27 -7.57 -20.92
CA ARG A 150 -3.36 -7.44 -22.07
C ARG A 150 -1.95 -7.06 -21.63
N THR A 151 -1.81 -6.05 -20.78
CA THR A 151 -0.51 -5.66 -20.22
C THR A 151 0.14 -6.81 -19.45
N PHE A 152 -0.62 -7.50 -18.58
CA PHE A 152 -0.10 -8.67 -17.86
C PHE A 152 0.40 -9.77 -18.80
N LYS A 153 -0.33 -10.06 -19.87
CA LYS A 153 0.10 -11.04 -20.88
C LYS A 153 1.44 -10.63 -21.52
N ASN A 154 1.57 -9.38 -21.93
CA ASN A 154 2.80 -8.86 -22.53
C ASN A 154 3.99 -8.96 -21.55
N THR A 155 3.77 -8.60 -20.28
CA THR A 155 4.80 -8.73 -19.23
C THR A 155 5.21 -10.18 -19.02
N GLU A 156 4.26 -11.12 -18.99
CA GLU A 156 4.55 -12.56 -18.88
C GLU A 156 5.36 -13.09 -20.07
N GLU A 157 5.03 -12.67 -21.30
CA GLU A 157 5.81 -13.03 -22.49
C GLU A 157 7.26 -12.53 -22.42
N ILE A 158 7.47 -11.28 -21.99
CA ILE A 158 8.82 -10.72 -21.79
C ILE A 158 9.56 -11.49 -20.69
N LYS A 159 8.91 -11.74 -19.55
CA LYS A 159 9.49 -12.50 -18.45
C LYS A 159 9.94 -13.89 -18.91
N ASN A 160 9.12 -14.60 -19.68
CA ASN A 160 9.46 -15.92 -20.21
C ASN A 160 10.65 -15.88 -21.16
N LYS A 161 10.73 -14.87 -22.03
CA LYS A 161 11.90 -14.66 -22.89
C LYS A 161 13.17 -14.41 -22.07
N LEU A 162 13.11 -13.53 -21.08
CA LEU A 162 14.26 -13.22 -20.21
C LEU A 162 14.73 -14.45 -19.42
N ASN A 163 13.80 -15.22 -18.84
CA ASN A 163 14.13 -16.44 -18.09
C ASN A 163 14.81 -17.51 -18.98
N ALA A 164 14.45 -17.58 -20.26
CA ALA A 164 15.04 -18.52 -21.20
C ALA A 164 16.49 -18.17 -21.60
N LEU A 165 16.93 -16.91 -21.43
CA LEU A 165 18.25 -16.45 -21.82
C LEU A 165 19.38 -16.85 -20.86
N GLN A 166 19.05 -17.46 -19.70
CA GLN A 166 20.04 -17.86 -18.68
C GLN A 166 21.06 -16.75 -18.35
N ILE A 167 20.56 -15.52 -18.19
CA ILE A 167 21.39 -14.33 -17.99
C ILE A 167 22.20 -14.45 -16.69
N GLU A 168 23.53 -14.38 -16.80
CA GLU A 168 24.43 -14.35 -15.63
C GLU A 168 24.67 -12.92 -15.12
N TYR A 169 24.80 -11.95 -16.04
CA TYR A 169 25.08 -10.55 -15.72
C TYR A 169 24.30 -9.61 -16.65
N VAL A 170 23.87 -8.48 -16.10
CA VAL A 170 23.26 -7.37 -16.85
C VAL A 170 24.17 -6.16 -16.73
N HIS A 171 24.62 -5.61 -17.85
CA HIS A 171 25.34 -4.34 -17.88
C HIS A 171 24.37 -3.21 -18.16
N VAL A 172 24.15 -2.34 -17.18
CA VAL A 172 23.29 -1.16 -17.28
C VAL A 172 24.22 0.06 -17.44
N VAL A 173 24.06 0.81 -18.53
CA VAL A 173 24.82 2.03 -18.85
C VAL A 173 23.91 3.25 -18.67
#